data_AF-A0A1D8K7U8-F1
#
_entry.id   AF-A0A1D8K7U8-F1
#
_cell.length_a   1.000
_cell.length_b   1.000
_cell.length_c   1.000
_cell.angle_alpha   90.00
_cell.angle_beta   90.00
_cell.angle_gamma   90.00
#
_symmetry.space_group_name_H-M   'P 1'
#
loop_
_entity.id
_entity.type
_entity.pdbx_description
1 polymer ?
#
loop_
_entity_poly.entity_id
_entity_poly.type
_entity_poly.pdbx_seq_one_letter_code
_entity_poly.pdbx_strand_id
1 'polypeptide(L)'
;MATNKIGENPYVGERVALLTQHGKEQVIAPVLAGAIGCKVERVAGYDTDLLGTFTRDIPRAGIQIEAARKKARIGMQISEATLGLASEGSFGTDPFAGILPWNVEFLIFIDALREIEVVGVAEGQANSAHCMAEDWDAVVSFARKTRFPEHHLVLRPESENDPRISKGIASWPDLEAAFTYALRQSINSRVFLEVDLRASANPTRMGNIRLAAENLVQKLRSQCPVCGTPGFWIVERIGGLPCSDCGAPTREIRAEIHGCPKCEHRVMRERPLSQYADPGRCDYCNP
;
A
#
# COMPACT_ATOMS: atom_id res chain seq x y z
N MET A 1 29.78 -4.57 26.00
CA MET A 1 29.45 -5.88 25.41
C MET A 1 28.06 -6.27 25.89
N ALA A 2 27.03 -5.95 25.12
CA ALA A 2 25.66 -6.33 25.45
C ALA A 2 25.43 -7.76 24.92
N THR A 3 25.17 -8.67 25.84
CA THR A 3 24.75 -10.03 25.55
C THR A 3 23.42 -9.98 24.79
N ASN A 4 23.48 -10.28 23.49
CA ASN A 4 22.32 -10.37 22.62
C ASN A 4 21.48 -11.56 23.10
N LYS A 5 20.46 -11.32 23.93
CA LYS A 5 19.44 -12.32 24.24
C LYS A 5 18.66 -12.58 22.95
N ILE A 6 18.96 -13.71 22.32
CA ILE A 6 18.13 -14.29 21.27
C ILE A 6 16.75 -14.55 21.92
N GLY A 7 15.74 -13.76 21.56
CA GLY A 7 14.36 -13.99 21.99
C GLY A 7 13.52 -12.77 22.34
N GLU A 8 14.11 -11.59 22.60
CA GLU A 8 13.33 -10.37 22.85
C GLU A 8 13.13 -9.57 21.55
N ASN A 9 11.91 -9.09 21.33
CA ASN A 9 11.59 -8.25 20.17
C ASN A 9 12.27 -6.88 20.34
N PRO A 10 13.17 -6.47 19.43
CA PRO A 10 14.00 -5.27 19.62
C PRO A 10 13.24 -3.94 19.54
N TYR A 11 11.95 -3.97 19.22
CA TYR A 11 11.13 -2.78 19.01
C TYR A 11 10.17 -2.49 20.17
N VAL A 12 10.17 -3.31 21.23
CA VAL A 12 9.28 -3.13 22.38
C VAL A 12 9.60 -1.81 23.08
N GLY A 13 8.60 -0.93 23.19
CA GLY A 13 8.71 0.39 23.82
C GLY A 13 9.38 1.46 22.96
N GLU A 14 9.99 1.09 21.83
CA GLU A 14 10.70 2.00 20.94
C GLU A 14 9.74 2.94 20.20
N ARG A 15 10.20 4.18 19.99
CA ARG A 15 9.45 5.20 19.25
C ARG A 15 9.71 5.06 17.76
N VAL A 16 8.65 4.96 16.96
CA VAL A 16 8.72 4.85 15.50
C VAL A 16 8.03 6.05 14.87
N ALA A 17 8.81 6.87 14.16
CA ALA A 17 8.30 8.07 13.50
C ALA A 17 7.51 7.72 12.24
N LEU A 18 6.22 8.02 12.22
CA LEU A 18 5.35 7.86 11.05
C LEU A 18 5.02 9.23 10.46
N LEU A 19 5.68 9.59 9.36
CA LEU A 19 5.28 10.76 8.58
C LEU A 19 4.16 10.39 7.61
N THR A 20 2.95 10.84 7.91
CA THR A 20 1.76 10.47 7.16
C THR A 20 0.70 11.58 7.15
N GLN A 21 -0.17 11.53 6.15
CA GLN A 21 -1.39 12.32 6.04
C GLN A 21 -2.60 11.38 5.88
N HIS A 22 -3.80 11.94 6.05
CA HIS A 22 -5.08 11.25 5.82
C HIS A 22 -5.32 10.03 6.72
N GLY A 23 -4.93 10.09 7.99
CA GLY A 23 -5.41 9.15 9.02
C GLY A 23 -4.87 7.72 8.94
N LYS A 24 -3.85 7.44 8.11
CA LYS A 24 -3.30 6.08 7.93
C LYS A 24 -2.76 5.47 9.22
N GLU A 25 -2.33 6.29 10.17
CA GLU A 25 -1.91 5.88 11.50
C GLU A 25 -2.98 5.04 12.23
N GLN A 26 -4.26 5.24 11.95
CA GLN A 26 -5.38 4.53 12.59
C GLN A 26 -5.34 3.02 12.33
N VAL A 27 -4.81 2.60 11.17
CA VAL A 27 -4.72 1.17 10.80
C VAL A 27 -3.29 0.62 10.90
N ILE A 28 -2.29 1.50 10.86
CA ILE A 28 -0.88 1.11 10.97
C ILE A 28 -0.47 0.93 12.44
N ALA A 29 -0.76 1.92 13.28
CA ALA A 29 -0.25 1.95 14.65
C ALA A 29 -0.73 0.76 15.50
N PRO A 30 -2.03 0.36 15.48
CA PRO A 30 -2.48 -0.78 16.28
C PRO A 30 -1.83 -2.10 15.87
N VAL A 31 -1.59 -2.31 14.57
CA VAL A 31 -0.96 -3.54 14.04
C VAL A 31 0.47 -3.67 14.54
N LEU A 32 1.26 -2.59 14.43
CA LEU A 32 2.65 -2.59 14.89
C LEU A 32 2.74 -2.66 16.42
N ALA A 33 1.97 -1.85 17.15
CA ALA A 33 1.98 -1.85 18.61
C ALA A 33 1.59 -3.22 19.17
N GLY A 34 0.54 -3.85 18.65
CA GLY A 34 0.06 -5.15 19.13
C GLY A 34 1.02 -6.31 18.85
N ALA A 35 1.78 -6.24 17.75
CA ALA A 35 2.61 -7.37 17.32
C ALA A 35 4.10 -7.24 17.64
N ILE A 36 4.63 -6.01 17.67
CA ILE A 36 6.04 -5.76 17.96
C ILE A 36 6.28 -4.81 19.15
N GLY A 37 5.22 -4.32 19.79
CA GLY A 37 5.32 -3.56 21.04
C GLY A 37 5.87 -2.15 20.90
N CYS A 38 6.06 -1.64 19.68
CA CYS A 38 6.56 -0.29 19.46
C CYS A 38 5.47 0.77 19.61
N LYS A 39 5.89 2.02 19.76
CA LYS A 39 5.02 3.19 19.82
C LYS A 39 5.13 3.98 18.51
N VAL A 40 4.12 3.85 17.66
CA VAL A 40 4.06 4.62 16.42
C VAL A 40 3.62 6.04 16.73
N GLU A 41 4.48 7.00 16.43
CA GLU A 41 4.24 8.43 16.64
C GLU A 41 4.01 9.12 15.31
N ARG A 42 2.84 9.75 15.15
CA ARG A 42 2.54 10.53 13.95
C ARG A 42 3.36 11.82 13.97
N VAL A 43 4.22 11.98 12.97
CA VAL A 43 4.97 13.23 12.75
C VAL A 43 4.12 14.16 11.90
N ALA A 44 3.86 15.36 12.42
CA ALA A 44 3.15 16.44 11.74
C ALA A 44 4.13 17.55 11.33
N GLY A 45 3.64 18.57 10.61
CA GLY A 45 4.44 19.75 10.27
C GLY A 45 5.24 19.66 8.97
N TYR A 46 5.08 18.57 8.20
CA TYR A 46 5.59 18.47 6.84
C TYR A 46 4.44 18.11 5.89
N ASP A 47 4.26 18.94 4.87
CA ASP A 47 3.30 18.64 3.83
C ASP A 47 3.87 17.56 2.90
N THR A 48 3.38 16.34 3.05
CA THR A 48 3.86 15.20 2.26
C THR A 48 3.46 15.27 0.81
N ASP A 49 2.48 16.12 0.47
CA ASP A 49 2.07 16.39 -0.91
C ASP A 49 3.21 17.05 -1.71
N LEU A 50 4.17 17.71 -1.04
CA LEU A 50 5.42 18.21 -1.63
C LEU A 50 6.34 17.10 -2.15
N LEU A 51 6.10 15.84 -1.77
CA LEU A 51 6.82 14.66 -2.27
C LEU A 51 6.11 13.99 -3.46
N GLY A 52 4.99 14.57 -3.91
CA GLY A 52 4.14 14.10 -5.01
C GLY A 52 2.73 13.77 -4.52
N THR A 53 1.71 14.14 -5.29
CA THR A 53 0.29 13.92 -4.94
C THR A 53 -0.36 12.80 -5.76
N PHE A 54 -1.46 12.25 -5.25
CA PHE A 54 -2.35 11.37 -6.03
C PHE A 54 -3.18 12.14 -7.08
N THR A 55 -3.30 13.45 -6.92
CA THR A 55 -4.14 14.33 -7.75
C THR A 55 -3.43 14.91 -8.98
N ARG A 56 -2.22 14.42 -9.31
CA ARG A 56 -1.42 14.84 -10.48
C ARG A 56 -0.89 16.28 -10.43
N ASP A 57 -0.91 16.95 -9.27
CA ASP A 57 -0.47 18.34 -9.13
C ASP A 57 1.07 18.51 -9.07
N ILE A 58 1.80 17.51 -8.56
CA ILE A 58 3.27 17.52 -8.45
C ILE A 58 3.85 16.21 -9.00
N PRO A 59 4.76 16.24 -10.00
CA PRO A 59 5.42 15.05 -10.52
C PRO A 59 6.20 14.29 -9.44
N ARG A 60 6.05 12.96 -9.41
CA ARG A 60 6.71 12.10 -8.43
C ARG A 60 8.23 12.03 -8.68
N ALA A 61 9.02 12.07 -7.61
CA ALA A 61 10.44 11.76 -7.66
C ALA A 61 10.68 10.25 -7.40
N GLY A 62 11.16 9.52 -8.41
CA GLY A 62 11.58 8.12 -8.29
C GLY A 62 10.44 7.08 -8.27
N ILE A 63 10.80 5.81 -8.02
CA ILE A 63 9.86 4.69 -7.83
C ILE A 63 9.18 4.79 -6.45
N GLN A 64 7.98 4.23 -6.27
CA GLN A 64 7.14 4.39 -5.05
C GLN A 64 7.89 4.15 -3.73
N ILE A 65 8.83 3.20 -3.73
CA ILE A 65 9.64 2.87 -2.55
C ILE A 65 10.65 3.97 -2.20
N GLU A 66 11.20 4.70 -3.18
CA GLU A 66 12.10 5.84 -2.92
C GLU A 66 11.36 7.00 -2.27
N ALA A 67 10.13 7.28 -2.74
CA ALA A 67 9.27 8.28 -2.12
C ALA A 67 8.93 7.91 -0.66
N ALA A 68 8.58 6.64 -0.42
CA ALA A 68 8.34 6.13 0.92
C ALA A 68 9.60 6.25 1.80
N ARG A 69 10.77 5.87 1.28
CA ARG A 69 12.05 5.98 2.02
C ARG A 69 12.36 7.42 2.40
N LYS A 70 12.27 8.34 1.45
CA LYS A 70 12.49 9.78 1.69
C LYS A 70 11.54 10.30 2.76
N LYS A 71 10.26 9.93 2.68
CA LYS A 71 9.24 10.28 3.66
C LYS A 71 9.55 9.75 5.07
N ALA A 72 9.95 8.48 5.18
CA ALA A 72 10.35 7.90 6.46
C ALA A 72 11.55 8.64 7.07
N ARG A 73 12.58 8.94 6.25
CA ARG A 73 13.78 9.67 6.69
C ARG A 73 13.47 11.11 7.12
N ILE A 74 12.59 11.82 6.41
CA ILE A 74 12.12 13.16 6.83
C ILE A 74 11.39 13.06 8.18
N GLY A 75 10.49 12.08 8.34
CA GLY A 75 9.81 11.83 9.61
C GLY A 75 10.77 11.60 10.76
N MET A 76 11.79 10.75 10.55
CA MET A 76 12.88 10.50 11.50
C MET A 76 13.63 11.79 11.86
N GLN A 77 13.99 12.60 10.86
CA GLN A 77 14.72 13.85 11.09
C GLN A 77 13.90 14.85 11.92
N ILE A 78 12.63 15.07 11.59
CA ILE A 78 11.75 16.02 12.30
C ILE A 78 11.54 15.59 13.76
N SER A 79 11.46 14.29 14.01
CA SER A 79 11.17 13.73 15.35
C SER A 79 12.40 13.30 16.14
N GLU A 80 13.59 13.46 15.55
CA GLU A 80 14.87 12.97 16.08
C GLU A 80 14.85 11.46 16.41
N ALA A 81 14.03 10.69 15.70
CA ALA A 81 13.87 9.26 15.90
C ALA A 81 14.87 8.43 15.09
N THR A 82 15.31 7.30 15.64
CA THR A 82 16.18 6.33 14.97
C THR A 82 15.41 5.28 14.17
N LEU A 83 14.08 5.21 14.37
CA LEU A 83 13.18 4.33 13.64
C LEU A 83 12.17 5.15 12.84
N GLY A 84 12.02 4.84 11.56
CA GLY A 84 11.13 5.54 10.64
C GLY A 84 10.14 4.60 9.97
N LEU A 85 8.93 5.10 9.72
CA LEU A 85 7.87 4.41 9.02
C LEU A 85 7.22 5.36 8.01
N ALA A 86 6.96 4.85 6.81
CA ALA A 86 6.21 5.59 5.80
C ALA A 86 5.41 4.64 4.91
N SER A 87 4.25 5.11 4.49
CA SER A 87 3.37 4.41 3.55
C SER A 87 3.30 5.15 2.21
N GLU A 88 3.33 4.41 1.10
CA GLU A 88 3.02 4.92 -0.23
C GLU A 88 2.13 3.94 -1.00
N GLY A 89 1.23 4.46 -1.82
CA GLY A 89 0.24 3.67 -2.54
C GLY A 89 0.17 4.00 -4.03
N SER A 90 -0.30 3.07 -4.84
CA SER A 90 -0.65 3.27 -6.25
C SER A 90 -1.99 2.62 -6.56
N PHE A 91 -2.60 3.11 -7.64
CA PHE A 91 -3.79 2.55 -8.24
C PHE A 91 -3.50 2.21 -9.70
N GLY A 92 -4.08 1.11 -10.18
CA GLY A 92 -3.94 0.63 -11.55
C GLY A 92 -5.01 -0.40 -11.86
N THR A 93 -4.78 -1.17 -12.91
CA THR A 93 -5.58 -2.36 -13.23
C THR A 93 -4.96 -3.61 -12.60
N ASP A 94 -5.79 -4.63 -12.38
CA ASP A 94 -5.32 -5.89 -11.81
C ASP A 94 -4.27 -6.55 -12.73
N PRO A 95 -3.23 -7.19 -12.17
CA PRO A 95 -2.11 -7.70 -12.97
C PRO A 95 -2.44 -9.01 -13.72
N PHE A 96 -3.62 -9.60 -13.51
CA PHE A 96 -3.99 -10.89 -14.07
C PHE A 96 -4.85 -10.75 -15.33
N ALA A 97 -5.99 -10.06 -15.20
CA ALA A 97 -6.94 -9.80 -16.27
C ALA A 97 -6.80 -8.39 -16.86
N GLY A 98 -6.23 -7.43 -16.14
CA GLY A 98 -6.08 -6.05 -16.60
C GLY A 98 -7.39 -5.25 -16.64
N ILE A 99 -8.42 -5.68 -15.90
CA ILE A 99 -9.79 -5.15 -16.00
C ILE A 99 -10.23 -4.48 -14.70
N LEU A 100 -9.90 -5.08 -13.55
CA LEU A 100 -10.43 -4.64 -12.27
C LEU A 100 -9.56 -3.52 -11.66
N PRO A 101 -10.16 -2.54 -10.98
CA PRO A 101 -9.41 -1.56 -10.20
C PRO A 101 -8.56 -2.25 -9.12
N TRP A 102 -7.29 -1.91 -9.07
CA TRP A 102 -6.29 -2.51 -8.20
C TRP A 102 -5.52 -1.46 -7.42
N ASN A 103 -5.22 -1.76 -6.16
CA ASN A 103 -4.45 -0.89 -5.28
C ASN A 103 -3.27 -1.67 -4.71
N VAL A 104 -2.09 -1.07 -4.78
CA VAL A 104 -0.85 -1.58 -4.19
C VAL A 104 -0.41 -0.60 -3.12
N GLU A 105 -0.20 -1.08 -1.90
CA GLU A 105 0.26 -0.30 -0.77
C GLU A 105 1.59 -0.83 -0.24
N PHE A 106 2.55 0.07 -0.08
CA PHE A 106 3.87 -0.18 0.48
C PHE A 106 3.97 0.47 1.86
N LEU A 107 4.62 -0.21 2.78
CA LEU A 107 5.05 0.32 4.08
C LEU A 107 6.53 0.02 4.29
N ILE A 108 7.36 1.05 4.36
CA ILE A 108 8.79 0.91 4.65
C ILE A 108 9.06 1.23 6.11
N PHE A 109 9.76 0.31 6.79
CA PHE A 109 10.31 0.48 8.12
C PHE A 109 11.82 0.60 8.03
N ILE A 110 12.38 1.67 8.58
CA ILE A 110 13.80 1.96 8.59
C ILE A 110 14.30 1.87 10.03
N ASP A 111 15.29 1.01 10.29
CA ASP A 111 16.01 0.95 11.55
C ASP A 111 17.44 1.46 11.32
N ALA A 112 17.73 2.68 11.78
CA ALA A 112 19.04 3.30 11.62
C ALA A 112 20.10 2.66 12.53
N LEU A 113 19.72 2.09 13.67
CA LEU A 113 20.67 1.45 14.60
C LEU A 113 21.16 0.12 14.06
N ARG A 114 20.28 -0.61 13.37
CA ARG A 114 20.61 -1.90 12.74
C ARG A 114 21.05 -1.76 11.29
N GLU A 115 20.87 -0.59 10.69
CA GLU A 115 21.17 -0.27 9.30
C GLU A 115 20.38 -1.17 8.33
N ILE A 116 19.08 -1.33 8.59
CA ILE A 116 18.19 -2.16 7.77
C ILE A 116 16.95 -1.38 7.31
N GLU A 117 16.42 -1.84 6.19
CA GLU A 117 15.11 -1.45 5.68
C GLU A 117 14.26 -2.69 5.46
N VAL A 118 13.02 -2.68 5.95
CA VAL A 118 12.06 -3.78 5.78
C VAL A 118 10.78 -3.22 5.18
N VAL A 119 10.32 -3.85 4.11
CA VAL A 119 9.18 -3.35 3.33
C VAL A 119 8.01 -4.33 3.44
N GLY A 120 6.89 -3.89 3.98
CA GLY A 120 5.60 -4.57 3.87
C GLY A 120 4.88 -4.17 2.59
N VAL A 121 4.21 -5.13 1.95
CA VAL A 121 3.42 -4.89 0.74
C VAL A 121 2.09 -5.59 0.87
N ALA A 122 1.02 -4.93 0.45
CA ALA A 122 -0.25 -5.57 0.16
C ALA A 122 -0.81 -5.04 -1.15
N GLU A 123 -1.49 -5.91 -1.86
CA GLU A 123 -2.16 -5.57 -3.10
C GLU A 123 -3.54 -6.22 -3.13
N GLY A 124 -4.49 -5.55 -3.73
CA GLY A 124 -5.86 -6.04 -3.73
C GLY A 124 -6.82 -5.13 -4.50
N GLN A 125 -8.08 -5.52 -4.45
CA GLN A 125 -9.17 -4.76 -5.06
C GLN A 125 -9.16 -3.30 -4.59
N ALA A 126 -9.37 -2.38 -5.52
CA ALA A 126 -9.56 -0.97 -5.24
C ALA A 126 -11.01 -0.53 -5.49
N ASN A 127 -11.41 0.55 -4.81
CA ASN A 127 -12.56 1.35 -5.20
C ASN A 127 -12.06 2.71 -5.69
N SER A 128 -11.96 2.86 -7.00
CA SER A 128 -11.39 4.04 -7.68
C SER A 128 -12.15 4.40 -8.96
N ALA A 129 -13.46 4.11 -8.98
CA ALA A 129 -14.30 4.40 -10.12
C ALA A 129 -14.50 5.91 -10.30
N HIS A 130 -14.82 6.29 -11.53
CA HIS A 130 -15.19 7.65 -11.90
C HIS A 130 -16.27 7.61 -12.98
N CYS A 131 -17.00 8.70 -13.16
CA CYS A 131 -17.93 8.88 -14.27
C CYS A 131 -18.14 10.35 -14.60
N MET A 132 -18.80 10.58 -15.74
CA MET A 132 -19.40 11.86 -16.08
C MET A 132 -20.90 11.76 -15.84
N ALA A 133 -21.49 12.74 -15.14
CA ALA A 133 -22.92 12.81 -14.89
C ALA A 133 -23.51 14.11 -15.43
N GLU A 134 -24.69 14.02 -16.02
CA GLU A 134 -25.45 15.16 -16.57
C GLU A 134 -26.63 15.54 -15.66
N ASP A 135 -27.10 14.59 -14.84
CA ASP A 135 -28.25 14.76 -13.96
C ASP A 135 -28.02 14.10 -12.59
N TRP A 136 -28.95 14.37 -11.68
CA TRP A 136 -28.89 13.87 -10.31
C TRP A 136 -29.08 12.35 -10.21
N ASP A 137 -29.88 11.75 -11.09
CA ASP A 137 -30.12 10.30 -11.09
C ASP A 137 -28.84 9.52 -11.42
N ALA A 138 -28.04 10.01 -12.38
CA ALA A 138 -26.72 9.49 -12.69
C ALA A 138 -25.76 9.60 -11.50
N VAL A 139 -25.79 10.72 -10.77
CA VAL A 139 -25.00 10.90 -9.54
C VAL A 139 -25.39 9.89 -8.47
N VAL A 140 -26.69 9.72 -8.20
CA VAL A 140 -27.20 8.77 -7.21
C VAL A 140 -26.82 7.34 -7.58
N SER A 141 -26.96 6.97 -8.85
CA SER A 141 -26.57 5.65 -9.37
C SER A 141 -25.07 5.38 -9.15
N PHE A 142 -24.22 6.34 -9.51
CA PHE A 142 -22.78 6.25 -9.30
C PHE A 142 -22.40 6.17 -7.81
N ALA A 143 -22.98 7.03 -6.97
CA ALA A 143 -22.74 7.06 -5.53
C ALA A 143 -23.07 5.71 -4.88
N ARG A 144 -24.22 5.11 -5.22
CA ARG A 144 -24.59 3.78 -4.73
C ARG A 144 -23.63 2.70 -5.21
N LYS A 145 -23.28 2.68 -6.50
CA LYS A 145 -22.34 1.71 -7.09
C LYS A 145 -20.96 1.76 -6.42
N THR A 146 -20.54 2.95 -6.01
CA THR A 146 -19.24 3.19 -5.36
C THR A 146 -19.28 3.11 -3.84
N ARG A 147 -20.40 2.68 -3.25
CA ARG A 147 -20.60 2.51 -1.80
C ARG A 147 -20.49 3.82 -1.01
N PHE A 148 -20.95 4.92 -1.59
CA PHE A 148 -21.17 6.17 -0.85
C PHE A 148 -22.27 5.99 0.20
N PRO A 149 -22.16 6.57 1.42
CA PRO A 149 -21.12 7.50 1.89
C PRO A 149 -19.91 6.85 2.57
N GLU A 150 -19.82 5.52 2.66
CA GLU A 150 -18.66 4.85 3.26
C GLU A 150 -17.38 5.21 2.52
N HIS A 151 -17.46 5.26 1.19
CA HIS A 151 -16.47 5.92 0.35
C HIS A 151 -16.92 7.33 0.03
N HIS A 152 -16.05 8.31 0.27
CA HIS A 152 -16.36 9.69 -0.09
C HIS A 152 -16.18 9.92 -1.58
N LEU A 153 -16.73 11.02 -2.06
CA LEU A 153 -16.62 11.44 -3.46
C LEU A 153 -15.85 12.75 -3.61
N VAL A 154 -15.35 12.94 -4.83
CA VAL A 154 -14.77 14.18 -5.31
C VAL A 154 -15.50 14.58 -6.59
N LEU A 155 -15.86 15.86 -6.67
CA LEU A 155 -16.56 16.43 -7.83
C LEU A 155 -15.72 17.52 -8.50
N ARG A 156 -15.77 17.57 -9.83
CA ARG A 156 -15.20 18.60 -10.69
C ARG A 156 -16.23 19.06 -11.72
N PRO A 157 -16.32 20.35 -12.04
CA PRO A 157 -17.01 20.79 -13.25
C PRO A 157 -16.35 20.18 -14.49
N GLU A 158 -17.13 19.91 -15.54
CA GLU A 158 -16.69 19.64 -16.92
C GLU A 158 -15.87 18.36 -17.19
N SER A 159 -14.74 18.13 -16.50
CA SER A 159 -13.78 17.05 -16.81
C SER A 159 -12.91 16.62 -15.63
N GLU A 160 -12.19 15.50 -15.79
CA GLU A 160 -11.21 15.00 -14.81
C GLU A 160 -10.07 15.99 -14.53
N ASN A 161 -9.78 16.88 -15.50
CA ASN A 161 -8.65 17.80 -15.46
C ASN A 161 -9.03 19.21 -14.99
N ASP A 162 -10.29 19.43 -14.59
CA ASP A 162 -10.72 20.73 -14.09
C ASP A 162 -10.04 21.05 -12.74
N PRO A 163 -9.41 22.22 -12.58
CA PRO A 163 -8.74 22.58 -11.33
C PRO A 163 -9.73 22.89 -10.19
N ARG A 164 -11.00 23.17 -10.49
CA ARG A 164 -12.04 23.46 -9.49
C ARG A 164 -12.53 22.15 -8.91
N ILE A 165 -12.17 21.89 -7.66
CA ILE A 165 -12.37 20.58 -7.05
C ILE A 165 -13.08 20.67 -5.69
N SER A 166 -14.15 19.88 -5.55
CA SER A 166 -14.82 19.66 -4.27
C SER A 166 -14.40 18.29 -3.73
N LYS A 167 -13.56 18.26 -2.71
CA LYS A 167 -13.00 17.01 -2.15
C LYS A 167 -13.70 16.62 -0.84
N GLY A 168 -13.75 15.33 -0.52
CA GLY A 168 -14.13 14.85 0.82
C GLY A 168 -15.62 14.93 1.10
N ILE A 169 -16.44 14.81 0.06
CA ILE A 169 -17.89 14.82 0.16
C ILE A 169 -18.30 13.51 0.83
N ALA A 170 -18.94 13.59 2.00
CA ALA A 170 -19.16 12.45 2.89
C ALA A 170 -20.64 12.28 3.30
N SER A 171 -21.56 13.07 2.75
CA SER A 171 -22.99 12.97 3.05
C SER A 171 -23.86 13.29 1.83
N TRP A 172 -25.06 12.72 1.77
CA TRP A 172 -26.00 12.97 0.67
C TRP A 172 -26.35 14.46 0.48
N PRO A 173 -26.64 15.24 1.55
CA PRO A 173 -26.85 16.67 1.41
C PRO A 173 -25.64 17.41 0.84
N ASP A 174 -24.42 17.07 1.29
CA ASP A 174 -23.20 17.69 0.77
C ASP A 174 -22.96 17.32 -0.70
N LEU A 175 -23.31 16.09 -1.09
CA LEU A 175 -23.20 15.63 -2.48
C LEU A 175 -24.16 16.39 -3.40
N GLU A 176 -25.39 16.60 -2.98
CA GLU A 176 -26.39 17.36 -3.75
C GLU A 176 -25.98 18.83 -3.90
N ALA A 177 -25.51 19.44 -2.80
CA ALA A 177 -24.99 20.80 -2.81
C ALA A 177 -23.75 20.94 -3.71
N ALA A 178 -22.80 20.02 -3.61
CA ALA A 178 -21.59 20.01 -4.41
C ALA A 178 -21.89 19.78 -5.90
N PHE A 179 -22.82 18.89 -6.24
CA PHE A 179 -23.25 18.65 -7.62
C PHE A 179 -23.93 19.89 -8.21
N THR A 180 -24.88 20.48 -7.50
CA THR A 180 -25.56 21.72 -7.92
C THR A 180 -24.57 22.86 -8.15
N TYR A 181 -23.60 23.00 -7.26
CA TYR A 181 -22.53 23.99 -7.39
C TYR A 181 -21.65 23.72 -8.62
N ALA A 182 -21.17 22.48 -8.79
CA ALA A 182 -20.31 22.10 -9.92
C ALA A 182 -21.03 22.24 -11.27
N LEU A 183 -22.32 21.88 -11.33
CA LEU A 183 -23.13 21.96 -12.54
C LEU A 183 -23.33 23.42 -12.99
N ARG A 184 -23.58 24.35 -12.06
CA ARG A 184 -23.68 25.79 -12.38
C ARG A 184 -22.38 26.38 -12.93
N GLN A 185 -21.25 25.78 -12.60
CA GLN A 185 -19.93 26.19 -13.08
C GLN A 185 -19.52 25.51 -14.38
N SER A 186 -20.27 24.50 -14.79
CA SER A 186 -19.96 23.67 -15.94
C SER A 186 -20.54 24.26 -17.23
N ILE A 187 -19.68 24.52 -18.21
CA ILE A 187 -20.12 25.02 -19.52
C ILE A 187 -20.80 23.93 -20.34
N ASN A 188 -20.37 22.67 -20.19
CA ASN A 188 -20.89 21.55 -20.98
C ASN A 188 -22.11 20.87 -20.32
N SER A 189 -22.63 21.42 -19.21
CA SER A 189 -23.70 20.82 -18.41
C SER A 189 -23.39 19.42 -17.89
N ARG A 190 -22.10 19.11 -17.68
CA ARG A 190 -21.65 17.84 -17.11
C ARG A 190 -20.75 18.07 -15.90
N VAL A 191 -20.79 17.11 -14.98
CA VAL A 191 -19.94 17.08 -13.79
C VAL A 191 -19.18 15.77 -13.76
N PHE A 192 -17.87 15.85 -13.52
CA PHE A 192 -17.03 14.68 -13.31
C PHE A 192 -17.07 14.27 -11.85
N LEU A 193 -17.34 13.00 -11.59
CA LEU A 193 -17.36 12.38 -10.27
C LEU A 193 -16.28 11.31 -10.20
N GLU A 194 -15.57 11.25 -9.09
CA GLU A 194 -14.65 10.17 -8.79
C GLU A 194 -14.71 9.80 -7.31
N VAL A 195 -14.36 8.54 -7.01
CA VAL A 195 -14.16 8.12 -5.63
C VAL A 195 -12.95 8.84 -5.06
N ASP A 196 -13.09 9.36 -3.84
CA ASP A 196 -11.97 9.98 -3.14
C ASP A 196 -10.93 8.91 -2.77
N LEU A 197 -9.73 9.03 -3.34
CA LEU A 197 -8.65 8.07 -3.13
C LEU A 197 -7.81 8.36 -1.88
N ARG A 198 -8.07 9.46 -1.18
CA ARG A 198 -7.37 9.78 0.08
C ARG A 198 -7.73 8.72 1.13
N ALA A 199 -6.74 8.28 1.90
CA ALA A 199 -6.90 7.10 2.76
C ALA A 199 -8.05 7.25 3.78
N SER A 200 -8.16 8.39 4.46
CA SER A 200 -9.27 8.67 5.39
C SER A 200 -10.67 8.66 4.75
N ALA A 201 -10.75 8.70 3.43
CA ALA A 201 -11.98 8.80 2.64
C ALA A 201 -12.31 7.49 1.90
N ASN A 202 -11.46 6.47 2.02
CA ASN A 202 -11.52 5.23 1.26
C ASN A 202 -11.27 4.00 2.16
N PRO A 203 -12.32 3.41 2.75
CA PRO A 203 -12.19 2.26 3.64
C PRO A 203 -11.50 1.04 3.01
N THR A 204 -11.76 0.76 1.73
CA THR A 204 -11.07 -0.32 0.99
C THR A 204 -9.56 -0.11 0.98
N ARG A 205 -9.09 1.11 0.67
CA ARG A 205 -7.67 1.45 0.72
C ARG A 205 -7.11 1.32 2.15
N MET A 206 -7.84 1.77 3.17
CA MET A 206 -7.43 1.60 4.57
C MET A 206 -7.27 0.12 4.95
N GLY A 207 -8.12 -0.75 4.41
CA GLY A 207 -7.97 -2.20 4.50
C GLY A 207 -6.66 -2.70 3.90
N ASN A 208 -6.30 -2.26 2.70
CA ASN A 208 -5.05 -2.64 2.05
C ASN A 208 -3.81 -2.11 2.80
N ILE A 209 -3.87 -0.89 3.34
CA ILE A 209 -2.80 -0.33 4.19
C ILE A 209 -2.61 -1.19 5.46
N ARG A 210 -3.70 -1.63 6.10
CA ARG A 210 -3.65 -2.55 7.24
C ARG A 210 -2.95 -3.86 6.86
N LEU A 211 -3.32 -4.46 5.73
CA LEU A 211 -2.70 -5.70 5.24
C LEU A 211 -1.20 -5.51 4.97
N ALA A 212 -0.79 -4.36 4.43
CA ALA A 212 0.62 -4.04 4.23
C ALA A 212 1.37 -3.93 5.59
N ALA A 213 0.72 -3.40 6.62
CA ALA A 213 1.27 -3.32 7.97
C ALA A 213 1.41 -4.72 8.60
N GLU A 214 0.43 -5.61 8.39
CA GLU A 214 0.49 -7.00 8.84
C GLU A 214 1.62 -7.75 8.13
N ASN A 215 1.78 -7.57 6.82
CA ASN A 215 2.90 -8.12 6.07
C ASN A 215 4.24 -7.61 6.59
N LEU A 216 4.37 -6.30 6.86
CA LEU A 216 5.57 -5.71 7.45
C LEU A 216 5.92 -6.35 8.80
N VAL A 217 4.93 -6.49 9.68
CA VAL A 217 5.10 -7.10 11.01
C VAL A 217 5.57 -8.54 10.92
N GLN A 218 5.00 -9.34 10.00
CA GLN A 218 5.46 -10.72 9.78
C GLN A 218 6.96 -10.77 9.43
N LYS A 219 7.42 -9.84 8.58
CA LYS A 219 8.84 -9.71 8.22
C LYS A 219 9.69 -9.30 9.40
N LEU A 220 9.28 -8.28 10.16
CA LEU A 220 10.02 -7.79 11.32
C LEU A 220 10.13 -8.83 12.44
N ARG A 221 9.13 -9.71 12.60
CA ARG A 221 9.19 -10.82 13.57
C ARG A 221 10.06 -11.99 13.11
N SER A 222 10.38 -12.07 11.82
CA SER A 222 11.27 -13.09 11.29
C SER A 222 12.73 -12.68 11.48
N GLN A 223 13.40 -13.31 12.45
CA GLN A 223 14.80 -13.02 12.77
C GLN A 223 15.76 -13.90 11.97
N CYS A 224 16.90 -13.33 11.60
CA CYS A 224 17.98 -14.09 10.98
C CYS A 224 18.53 -15.12 12.00
N PRO A 225 18.64 -16.41 11.64
CA PRO A 225 19.14 -17.43 12.55
C PRO A 225 20.63 -17.27 12.89
N VAL A 226 21.38 -16.49 12.10
CA VAL A 226 22.83 -16.27 12.30
C VAL A 226 23.11 -15.03 13.13
N CYS A 227 22.50 -13.90 12.80
CA CYS A 227 22.82 -12.62 13.46
C CYS A 227 21.68 -12.03 14.31
N GLY A 228 20.51 -12.68 14.34
CA GLY A 228 19.33 -12.20 15.09
C GLY A 228 18.63 -10.99 14.47
N THR A 229 19.12 -10.44 13.36
CA THR A 229 18.55 -9.23 12.75
C THR A 229 17.11 -9.49 12.25
N PRO A 230 16.14 -8.63 12.60
CA PRO A 230 14.78 -8.64 12.02
C PRO A 230 14.75 -8.57 10.49
N GLY A 231 13.70 -9.09 9.87
CA GLY A 231 13.50 -8.98 8.42
C GLY A 231 14.05 -10.15 7.61
N PHE A 232 14.36 -11.30 8.23
CA PHE A 232 14.79 -12.50 7.50
C PHE A 232 13.63 -13.09 6.70
N TRP A 233 13.50 -12.68 5.43
CA TRP A 233 12.32 -12.94 4.62
C TRP A 233 12.67 -13.33 3.19
N ILE A 234 11.66 -13.68 2.40
CA ILE A 234 11.78 -14.00 0.99
C ILE A 234 12.41 -12.81 0.25
N VAL A 235 13.61 -13.03 -0.30
CA VAL A 235 14.35 -12.07 -1.15
C VAL A 235 14.33 -12.48 -2.62
N GLU A 236 14.05 -13.75 -2.91
CA GLU A 236 14.00 -14.29 -4.27
C GLU A 236 13.03 -15.46 -4.34
N ARG A 237 12.36 -15.60 -5.48
CA ARG A 237 11.51 -16.74 -5.81
C ARG A 237 12.07 -17.41 -7.04
N ILE A 238 12.32 -18.71 -6.95
CA ILE A 238 12.87 -19.50 -8.04
C ILE A 238 11.72 -20.24 -8.72
N GLY A 239 11.52 -19.98 -10.00
CA GLY A 239 10.56 -20.69 -10.86
C GLY A 239 11.07 -22.06 -11.31
N GLY A 240 10.28 -22.75 -12.14
CA GLY A 240 10.66 -24.02 -12.76
C GLY A 240 10.12 -25.26 -12.04
N LEU A 241 8.97 -25.17 -11.38
CA LEU A 241 8.29 -26.37 -10.86
C LEU A 241 7.92 -27.29 -12.05
N PRO A 242 8.27 -28.58 -12.04
CA PRO A 242 8.07 -29.45 -13.20
C PRO A 242 6.57 -29.74 -13.42
N CYS A 243 6.11 -29.68 -14.66
CA CYS A 243 4.76 -30.08 -15.05
C CYS A 243 4.48 -31.54 -14.70
N SER A 244 3.30 -31.86 -14.16
CA SER A 244 2.94 -33.24 -13.80
C SER A 244 2.74 -34.18 -14.98
N ASP A 245 2.59 -33.64 -16.20
CA ASP A 245 2.34 -34.42 -17.42
C ASP A 245 3.62 -34.54 -18.27
N CYS A 246 4.16 -33.41 -18.75
CA CYS A 246 5.32 -33.41 -19.64
C CYS A 246 6.68 -33.25 -18.93
N GLY A 247 6.71 -32.95 -17.63
CA GLY A 247 7.94 -32.73 -16.87
C GLY A 247 8.69 -31.42 -17.17
N ALA A 248 8.25 -30.63 -18.16
CA ALA A 248 8.89 -29.37 -18.50
C ALA A 248 8.82 -28.35 -17.34
N PRO A 249 9.83 -27.49 -17.15
CA PRO A 249 9.80 -26.45 -16.13
C PRO A 249 8.71 -25.43 -16.44
N THR A 250 7.85 -25.16 -15.46
CA THR A 250 6.78 -24.15 -15.58
C THR A 250 7.20 -22.81 -14.95
N ARG A 251 6.36 -21.78 -15.10
CA ARG A 251 6.55 -20.48 -14.43
C ARG A 251 6.22 -20.53 -12.92
N GLU A 252 5.69 -21.65 -12.44
CA GLU A 252 5.38 -21.84 -11.03
C GLU A 252 6.64 -21.88 -10.15
N ILE A 253 6.48 -21.37 -8.93
CA ILE A 253 7.58 -21.25 -7.95
C ILE A 253 7.92 -22.63 -7.39
N ARG A 254 9.17 -23.07 -7.58
CA ARG A 254 9.69 -24.30 -6.97
C ARG A 254 10.32 -24.07 -5.59
N ALA A 255 10.91 -22.91 -5.37
CA ALA A 255 11.61 -22.59 -4.14
C ALA A 255 11.61 -21.09 -3.85
N GLU A 256 11.82 -20.74 -2.58
CA GLU A 256 12.02 -19.37 -2.13
C GLU A 256 13.36 -19.25 -1.42
N ILE A 257 14.11 -18.19 -1.70
CA ILE A 257 15.30 -17.85 -0.91
C ILE A 257 14.88 -16.84 0.14
N HIS A 258 15.08 -17.21 1.40
CA HIS A 258 15.01 -16.28 2.52
C HIS A 258 16.39 -15.68 2.77
N GLY A 259 16.48 -14.37 2.95
CA GLY A 259 17.73 -13.65 3.14
C GLY A 259 17.67 -12.67 4.30
N CYS A 260 18.83 -12.44 4.93
CA CYS A 260 18.97 -11.40 5.95
C CYS A 260 19.18 -10.03 5.28
N PRO A 261 18.57 -8.95 5.79
CA PRO A 261 18.81 -7.60 5.27
C PRO A 261 20.16 -7.00 5.70
N LYS A 262 20.93 -7.66 6.58
CA LYS A 262 22.17 -7.15 7.16
C LYS A 262 23.41 -7.99 6.88
N CYS A 263 23.31 -9.31 7.03
CA CYS A 263 24.41 -10.23 6.73
C CYS A 263 24.13 -11.02 5.46
N GLU A 264 25.12 -11.74 4.97
CA GLU A 264 25.02 -12.51 3.72
C GLU A 264 24.23 -13.82 3.85
N HIS A 265 23.73 -14.13 5.05
CA HIS A 265 23.04 -15.40 5.29
C HIS A 265 21.76 -15.51 4.46
N ARG A 266 21.67 -16.62 3.72
CA ARG A 266 20.53 -16.98 2.88
C ARG A 266 20.19 -18.46 3.06
N VAL A 267 18.91 -18.78 3.01
CA VAL A 267 18.40 -20.16 3.10
C VAL A 267 17.40 -20.37 1.98
N MET A 268 17.66 -21.36 1.13
CA MET A 268 16.67 -21.84 0.16
C MET A 268 15.68 -22.75 0.90
N ARG A 269 14.39 -22.49 0.68
CA ARG A 269 13.30 -23.34 1.14
C ARG A 269 12.54 -23.81 -0.09
N GLU A 270 12.50 -25.12 -0.30
CA GLU A 270 11.62 -25.70 -1.31
C GLU A 270 10.17 -25.40 -0.93
N ARG A 271 9.39 -24.96 -1.91
CA ARG A 271 8.09 -24.36 -1.62
C ARG A 271 6.90 -25.30 -1.71
N PRO A 272 6.84 -26.35 -2.54
CA PRO A 272 5.52 -26.73 -2.95
C PRO A 272 4.96 -27.82 -2.02
N LEU A 273 3.69 -27.63 -1.65
CA LEU A 273 2.83 -28.66 -1.05
C LEU A 273 2.71 -29.90 -1.97
N SER A 274 3.05 -29.75 -3.27
CA SER A 274 3.03 -30.76 -4.33
C SER A 274 4.35 -30.76 -5.10
N GLN A 275 4.89 -31.91 -5.48
CA GLN A 275 6.15 -31.97 -6.24
C GLN A 275 6.04 -31.47 -7.69
N TYR A 276 4.82 -31.29 -8.21
CA TYR A 276 4.55 -30.97 -9.62
C TYR A 276 3.56 -29.81 -9.78
N ALA A 277 3.69 -29.11 -10.92
CA ALA A 277 2.79 -28.06 -11.39
C ALA A 277 1.62 -28.65 -12.21
N ASP A 278 0.48 -27.96 -12.15
CA ASP A 278 -0.69 -28.24 -12.98
C ASP A 278 -0.36 -28.06 -14.48
N PRO A 279 -0.65 -29.04 -15.37
CA PRO A 279 -0.44 -28.90 -16.81
C PRO A 279 -1.13 -27.68 -17.43
N GLY A 280 -2.23 -27.19 -16.84
CA GLY A 280 -2.91 -25.97 -17.26
C GLY A 280 -2.08 -24.69 -17.07
N ARG A 281 -0.96 -24.75 -16.35
CA ARG A 281 0.01 -23.65 -16.18
C ARG A 281 1.35 -23.90 -16.87
N CYS A 282 1.41 -24.93 -17.72
CA CYS A 282 2.62 -25.26 -18.47
C CYS A 282 2.54 -24.68 -19.88
N ASP A 283 3.50 -23.83 -20.25
CA ASP A 283 3.60 -23.23 -21.59
C ASP A 283 3.70 -24.28 -22.74
N TYR A 284 3.98 -25.56 -22.42
CA TYR A 284 4.00 -26.66 -23.40
C TYR A 284 2.68 -27.45 -23.46
N CYS A 285 2.07 -27.77 -22.32
CA CYS A 285 0.80 -28.52 -22.27
C CYS A 285 -0.42 -27.62 -22.51
N ASN A 286 -0.32 -26.35 -22.13
CA ASN A 286 -1.33 -25.31 -22.29
C ASN A 286 -0.66 -24.00 -22.78
N PRO A 287 -0.24 -23.96 -24.05
CA PRO A 287 0.43 -22.79 -24.65
C PRO A 287 -0.46 -21.54 -24.73
#